data_AF-A0A3D4Q1M6-F1
#
_entry.id   AF-A0A3D4Q1M6-F1
#
_cell.length_a   1.000
_cell.length_b   1.000
_cell.length_c   1.000
_cell.angle_alpha   90.00
_cell.angle_beta   90.00
_cell.angle_gamma   90.00
#
_symmetry.space_group_name_H-M   'P 1'
#
loop_
_entity.id
_entity.type
_entity.pdbx_description
1 polymer ?
#
loop_
_entity_poly.entity_id
_entity_poly.type
_entity_poly.pdbx_seq_one_letter_code
_entity_poly.pdbx_strand_id
1 'polypeptide(L)'
;MKRVLLLFFAFFLSGCDSGTEWRDGKYEVIWIDTPGLSLNLNVGDGASVERVPPNVVAVGGNSHYIVVKQSNIKSKEIAYFYLEKEKDNIYKNANEIMKGPLSEAKFIELSRRLGLPKFTKEFHY
;
A
#
# COMPACT_ATOMS: atom_id res chain seq x y z
N MET A 1 -24.21 22.25 -37.55
CA MET A 1 -24.64 21.44 -36.38
C MET A 1 -23.91 20.11 -36.20
N LYS A 2 -23.33 19.48 -37.25
CA LYS A 2 -22.62 18.18 -37.10
C LYS A 2 -21.20 18.27 -36.50
N ARG A 3 -20.54 19.44 -36.52
CA ARG A 3 -19.18 19.64 -35.98
C ARG A 3 -19.13 19.85 -34.46
N VAL A 4 -20.23 20.30 -33.85
CA VAL A 4 -20.34 20.52 -32.39
C VAL A 4 -20.45 19.19 -31.63
N LEU A 5 -21.00 18.16 -32.27
CA LEU A 5 -21.15 16.82 -31.68
C LEU A 5 -19.80 16.10 -31.50
N LEU A 6 -18.81 16.39 -32.34
CA LEU A 6 -17.46 15.80 -32.26
C LEU A 6 -16.61 16.34 -31.10
N LEU A 7 -16.91 17.55 -30.62
CA LEU A 7 -16.23 18.17 -29.48
C LEU A 7 -16.67 17.59 -28.12
N PHE A 8 -17.91 17.07 -28.03
CA PHE A 8 -18.41 16.45 -26.79
C PHE A 8 -17.86 15.03 -26.56
N PHE A 9 -17.45 14.33 -27.62
CA PHE A 9 -16.95 12.95 -27.50
C PHE A 9 -15.49 12.87 -27.04
N ALA A 10 -14.73 13.97 -27.17
CA ALA A 10 -13.34 14.04 -26.73
C ALA A 10 -13.18 14.16 -25.19
N PHE A 11 -14.26 14.41 -24.45
CA PHE A 11 -14.25 14.52 -22.98
C PHE A 11 -14.33 13.16 -22.24
N PHE A 12 -14.49 12.05 -22.97
CA PHE A 12 -14.49 10.69 -22.39
C PHE A 12 -13.10 10.03 -22.36
N LEU A 13 -12.04 10.79 -22.66
CA LEU A 13 -10.68 10.25 -22.69
C LEU A 13 -10.08 10.23 -21.27
N SER A 14 -10.04 9.02 -20.72
CA SER A 14 -9.10 8.52 -19.70
C SER A 14 -9.06 9.26 -18.35
N GLY A 15 -9.99 8.93 -17.45
CA GLY A 15 -9.70 9.06 -16.02
C GLY A 15 -8.75 7.93 -15.59
N CYS A 16 -7.67 8.26 -14.87
CA CYS A 16 -6.96 7.25 -14.09
C CYS A 16 -7.94 6.65 -13.09
N ASP A 17 -8.05 5.33 -13.08
CA ASP A 17 -8.89 4.63 -12.12
C ASP A 17 -8.03 4.25 -10.93
N SER A 18 -8.38 4.76 -9.76
CA SER A 18 -7.63 4.51 -8.53
C SER A 18 -8.54 4.59 -7.32
N GLY A 19 -8.18 3.88 -6.27
CA GLY A 19 -8.95 3.85 -5.03
C GLY A 19 -8.10 3.57 -3.82
N THR A 20 -8.62 3.96 -2.65
CA THR A 20 -8.01 3.71 -1.34
C THR A 20 -8.82 2.66 -0.60
N GLU A 21 -8.18 1.54 -0.28
CA GLU A 21 -8.81 0.43 0.44
C GLU A 21 -8.57 0.47 1.94
N TRP A 22 -7.52 1.14 2.39
CA TRP A 22 -7.22 1.28 3.82
C TRP A 22 -6.40 2.54 4.05
N ARG A 23 -6.58 3.18 5.20
CA ARG A 23 -5.86 4.39 5.58
C ARG A 23 -5.56 4.41 7.08
N ASP A 24 -4.36 4.85 7.42
CA ASP A 24 -3.95 5.19 8.78
C ASP A 24 -3.01 6.41 8.71
N GLY A 25 -3.58 7.59 8.97
CA GLY A 25 -2.89 8.86 8.76
C GLY A 25 -2.45 9.03 7.30
N LYS A 26 -1.14 9.21 7.08
CA LYS A 26 -0.51 9.36 5.77
C LYS A 26 -0.25 8.02 5.05
N TYR A 27 -0.54 6.89 5.67
CA TYR A 27 -0.34 5.57 5.06
C TYR A 27 -1.63 5.09 4.41
N GLU A 28 -1.54 4.62 3.18
CA GLU A 28 -2.69 4.20 2.40
C GLU A 28 -2.39 2.89 1.67
N VAL A 29 -3.36 1.98 1.66
CA VAL A 29 -3.35 0.86 0.72
C VAL A 29 -4.22 1.26 -0.46
N ILE A 30 -3.62 1.31 -1.65
CA ILE A 30 -4.28 1.80 -2.86
C ILE A 30 -4.11 0.81 -4.02
N TRP A 31 -4.92 1.00 -5.06
CA TRP A 31 -4.74 0.40 -6.38
C TRP A 31 -4.74 1.50 -7.44
N ILE A 32 -3.99 1.29 -8.53
CA ILE A 32 -3.91 2.19 -9.69
C ILE A 32 -4.01 1.35 -10.96
N ASP A 33 -4.99 1.67 -11.80
CA ASP A 33 -5.27 1.15 -13.15
C ASP A 33 -5.50 -0.36 -13.32
N THR A 34 -4.94 -1.30 -12.53
CA THR A 34 -5.10 -2.78 -12.67
C THR A 34 -4.53 -3.55 -11.44
N PRO A 35 -4.68 -4.90 -11.31
CA PRO A 35 -4.91 -5.52 -10.00
C PRO A 35 -3.65 -5.60 -9.13
N GLY A 36 -3.82 -5.15 -7.90
CA GLY A 36 -2.86 -5.34 -6.83
C GLY A 36 -2.86 -4.14 -5.91
N LEU A 37 -3.01 -4.44 -4.63
CA LEU A 37 -2.93 -3.41 -3.60
C LEU A 37 -1.48 -3.18 -3.20
N SER A 38 -1.05 -1.93 -3.15
CA SER A 38 0.27 -1.52 -2.63
C SER A 38 0.09 -0.64 -1.40
N LEU A 39 1.04 -0.72 -0.45
CA LEU A 39 1.11 0.22 0.67
C LEU A 39 1.93 1.43 0.22
N ASN A 40 1.36 2.62 0.41
CA ASN A 40 1.95 3.87 -0.01
C ASN A 40 1.93 4.90 1.12
N LEU A 41 2.88 5.83 1.05
CA LEU A 41 2.93 7.04 1.85
C LEU A 41 2.35 8.18 1.03
N ASN A 42 1.19 8.71 1.40
CA ASN A 42 0.60 9.88 0.78
C ASN A 42 1.45 11.13 1.10
N VAL A 43 1.84 11.87 0.06
CA VAL A 43 2.68 13.08 0.18
C VAL A 43 1.95 14.36 -0.23
N GLY A 44 0.64 14.30 -0.48
CA GLY A 44 -0.19 15.40 -0.94
C GLY A 44 -0.39 15.42 -2.45
N ASP A 45 -1.36 16.21 -2.92
CA ASP A 45 -1.64 16.50 -4.34
C ASP A 45 -1.80 15.26 -5.24
N GLY A 46 -2.34 14.16 -4.68
CA GLY A 46 -2.51 12.90 -5.39
C GLY A 46 -1.20 12.12 -5.61
N ALA A 47 -0.08 12.60 -5.09
CA ALA A 47 1.20 11.91 -5.14
C ALA A 47 1.38 11.00 -3.91
N SER A 48 2.07 9.89 -4.13
CA SER A 48 2.43 8.96 -3.07
C SER A 48 3.78 8.31 -3.33
N VAL A 49 4.42 7.83 -2.27
CA VAL A 49 5.67 7.07 -2.35
C VAL A 49 5.41 5.64 -1.90
N GLU A 50 5.65 4.69 -2.79
CA GLU A 50 5.46 3.28 -2.49
C GLU A 50 6.35 2.82 -1.32
N ARG A 51 5.77 2.02 -0.43
CA ARG A 51 6.44 1.39 0.71
C ARG A 51 6.44 -0.12 0.57
N VAL A 52 5.35 -0.71 0.10
CA VAL A 52 5.29 -2.13 -0.26
C VAL A 52 4.66 -2.25 -1.64
N PRO A 53 5.30 -2.96 -2.59
CA PRO A 53 4.78 -3.13 -3.93
C PRO A 53 3.45 -3.89 -3.97
N PRO A 54 2.77 -3.95 -5.13
CA PRO A 54 1.48 -4.62 -5.26
C PRO A 54 1.44 -6.05 -4.71
N ASN A 55 0.23 -6.55 -4.45
CA ASN A 55 -0.11 -7.83 -3.79
C ASN A 55 -0.05 -7.82 -2.26
N VAL A 56 -0.36 -6.67 -1.64
CA VAL A 56 -0.72 -6.59 -0.23
C VAL A 56 -2.02 -7.37 0.00
N VAL A 57 -1.96 -8.36 0.90
CA VAL A 57 -3.10 -9.23 1.25
C VAL A 57 -3.62 -8.97 2.67
N ALA A 58 -2.85 -8.30 3.51
CA ALA A 58 -3.34 -7.77 4.78
C ALA A 58 -2.51 -6.57 5.26
N VAL A 59 -3.15 -5.67 6.00
CA VAL A 59 -2.51 -4.48 6.58
C VAL A 59 -3.06 -4.20 7.98
N GLY A 60 -2.23 -3.62 8.84
CA GLY A 60 -2.61 -3.14 10.16
C GLY A 60 -1.72 -1.98 10.61
N GLY A 61 -2.23 -1.18 11.54
CA GLY A 61 -1.52 -0.02 12.07
C GLY A 61 -1.87 0.30 13.52
N ASN A 62 -0.94 0.92 14.24
CA ASN A 62 -1.18 1.58 15.53
C ASN A 62 -0.43 2.93 15.57
N SER A 63 -0.31 3.56 16.73
CA SER A 63 0.39 4.86 16.86
C SER A 63 1.86 4.84 16.42
N HIS A 64 2.55 3.69 16.48
CA HIS A 64 3.99 3.61 16.25
C HIS A 64 4.38 2.81 14.99
N TYR A 65 3.56 1.85 14.56
CA TYR A 65 3.93 0.88 13.53
C TYR A 65 2.85 0.69 12.48
N ILE A 66 3.28 0.35 11.27
CA ILE A 66 2.46 -0.30 10.23
C ILE A 66 3.00 -1.70 9.99
N VAL A 67 2.11 -2.68 9.82
CA VAL A 67 2.44 -4.05 9.41
C VAL A 67 1.75 -4.40 8.11
N VAL A 68 2.42 -5.18 7.27
CA VAL A 68 1.92 -5.60 5.96
C VAL A 68 2.20 -7.07 5.74
N LYS A 69 1.21 -7.79 5.23
CA LYS A 69 1.32 -9.13 4.68
C LYS A 69 1.22 -9.01 3.17
N GLN A 70 2.20 -9.53 2.45
CA GLN A 70 2.27 -9.50 0.99
C GLN A 70 2.37 -10.93 0.45
N SER A 71 1.69 -11.21 -0.65
CA SER A 71 1.89 -12.45 -1.42
C SER A 71 2.77 -12.17 -2.63
N ASN A 72 3.81 -12.98 -2.85
CA ASN A 72 4.58 -12.90 -4.08
C ASN A 72 3.70 -13.27 -5.27
N ILE A 73 3.64 -12.41 -6.30
CA ILE A 73 2.75 -12.62 -7.45
C ILE A 73 3.01 -13.96 -8.18
N LYS A 74 4.28 -14.40 -8.25
CA LYS A 74 4.73 -15.59 -8.98
C LYS A 74 4.72 -16.84 -8.10
N SER A 75 5.38 -16.79 -6.94
CA SER A 75 5.53 -17.98 -6.08
C SER A 75 4.36 -18.20 -5.14
N LYS A 76 3.48 -17.19 -4.96
CA LYS A 76 2.42 -17.15 -3.93
C LYS A 76 2.94 -17.24 -2.49
N GLU A 77 4.26 -17.18 -2.30
CA GLU A 77 4.88 -17.15 -0.98
C GLU A 77 4.47 -15.90 -0.22
N ILE A 78 4.25 -16.06 1.08
CA ILE A 78 3.85 -14.97 1.96
C ILE A 78 5.09 -14.36 2.61
N ALA A 79 5.19 -13.03 2.53
CA ALA A 79 6.17 -12.24 3.23
C ALA A 79 5.49 -11.23 4.16
N TYR A 80 6.14 -10.97 5.28
CA TYR A 80 5.68 -10.02 6.29
C TYR A 80 6.64 -8.83 6.37
N PHE A 81 6.10 -7.64 6.53
CA PHE A 81 6.86 -6.40 6.66
C PHE A 81 6.31 -5.56 7.80
N TYR A 82 7.15 -4.71 8.36
CA TYR A 82 6.71 -3.63 9.23
C TYR A 82 7.58 -2.38 9.04
N LEU A 83 7.08 -1.22 9.49
CA LEU A 83 7.84 0.02 9.59
C LEU A 83 7.52 0.73 10.89
N GLU A 84 8.46 1.57 11.36
CA GLU A 84 8.27 2.53 12.46
C GLU A 84 7.88 3.88 11.88
N LYS A 85 6.67 4.38 12.22
CA LYS A 85 6.11 5.61 11.65
C LYS A 85 7.01 6.83 11.87
N GLU A 86 7.62 6.93 13.05
CA GLU A 86 8.50 8.03 13.44
C GLU A 86 9.80 8.09 12.61
N LYS A 87 10.23 6.96 12.06
CA LYS A 87 11.46 6.88 11.26
C LYS A 87 11.21 7.20 9.78
N ASP A 88 9.96 7.28 9.35
CA ASP A 88 9.59 7.43 7.95
C ASP A 88 9.35 8.89 7.55
N ASN A 89 9.78 9.26 6.34
CA ASN A 89 9.51 10.55 5.75
C ASN A 89 9.52 10.46 4.21
N ILE A 90 9.10 11.54 3.57
CA ILE A 90 8.91 11.62 2.12
C ILE A 90 10.22 11.48 1.32
N TYR A 91 11.37 11.66 1.95
CA TYR A 91 12.69 11.58 1.30
C TYR A 91 13.35 10.21 1.44
N LYS A 92 12.73 9.27 2.16
CA LYS A 92 13.24 7.90 2.34
C LYS A 92 12.64 6.93 1.34
N ASN A 93 13.48 6.03 0.86
CA ASN A 93 13.08 4.91 0.02
C ASN A 93 12.50 3.77 0.86
N ALA A 94 11.71 2.89 0.21
CA ALA A 94 11.10 1.74 0.85
C ALA A 94 12.11 0.82 1.55
N ASN A 95 13.26 0.56 0.92
CA ASN A 95 14.31 -0.31 1.46
C ASN A 95 15.02 0.27 2.70
N GLU A 96 14.95 1.58 2.92
CA GLU A 96 15.53 2.22 4.12
C GLU A 96 14.61 2.08 5.33
N ILE A 97 13.29 2.11 5.10
CA ILE A 97 12.29 2.20 6.15
C ILE A 97 11.59 0.88 6.46
N MET A 98 11.30 0.08 5.45
CA MET A 98 10.63 -1.20 5.61
C MET A 98 11.58 -2.24 6.20
N LYS A 99 11.07 -3.00 7.15
CA LYS A 99 11.75 -4.15 7.75
C LYS A 99 11.06 -5.42 7.26
N GLY A 100 11.77 -6.13 6.40
CA GLY A 100 11.34 -7.37 5.75
C GLY A 100 12.08 -7.57 4.42
N PRO A 101 11.73 -8.60 3.64
CA PRO A 101 10.69 -9.59 3.91
C PRO A 101 11.03 -10.48 5.12
N LEU A 102 10.04 -10.77 5.95
CA LEU A 102 10.15 -11.67 7.10
C LEU A 102 9.35 -12.95 6.84
N SER A 103 9.82 -14.06 7.40
CA SER A 103 9.00 -15.26 7.57
C SER A 103 7.94 -15.04 8.65
N GLU A 104 6.87 -15.83 8.61
CA GLU A 104 5.79 -15.78 9.62
C GLU A 104 6.33 -15.98 11.04
N ALA A 105 7.19 -16.98 11.24
CA ALA A 105 7.81 -17.25 12.54
C ALA A 105 8.57 -16.02 13.07
N LYS A 106 9.35 -15.35 12.20
CA LYS A 106 10.10 -14.16 12.59
C LYS A 106 9.19 -12.97 12.85
N PHE A 107 8.13 -12.81 12.06
CA PHE A 107 7.12 -11.78 12.29
C PHE A 107 6.42 -11.98 13.64
N ILE A 108 5.98 -13.19 13.99
CA ILE A 108 5.34 -13.49 15.28
C ILE A 108 6.28 -13.23 16.46
N GLU A 109 7.56 -13.58 16.33
CA GLU A 109 8.59 -13.25 17.33
C GLU A 109 8.71 -11.73 17.52
N LEU A 110 8.87 -10.98 16.43
CA LEU A 110 9.00 -9.52 16.46
C LEU A 110 7.73 -8.82 16.94
N SER A 111 6.55 -9.31 16.56
CA SER A 111 5.26 -8.77 17.00
C SER A 111 5.11 -8.82 18.50
N ARG A 112 5.53 -9.93 19.15
CA ARG A 112 5.55 -10.03 20.61
C ARG A 112 6.59 -9.12 21.25
N ARG A 113 7.79 -9.03 20.65
CA ARG A 113 8.90 -8.26 21.21
C ARG A 113 8.69 -6.74 21.12
N LEU A 114 8.12 -6.27 20.01
CA LEU A 114 7.98 -4.85 19.68
C LEU A 114 6.56 -4.32 19.90
N GLY A 115 5.58 -5.19 20.18
CA GLY A 115 4.17 -4.80 20.25
C GLY A 115 3.61 -4.37 18.89
N LEU A 116 3.97 -5.08 17.81
CA LEU A 116 3.44 -4.78 16.48
C LEU A 116 1.92 -4.98 16.46
N PRO A 117 1.17 -4.13 15.73
CA PRO A 117 -0.28 -4.25 15.63
C PRO A 117 -0.71 -5.54 14.93
N LYS A 118 -1.94 -5.98 15.22
CA LYS A 118 -2.60 -7.03 14.44
C LYS A 118 -2.98 -6.46 13.06
N PHE A 119 -3.17 -7.35 12.08
CA PHE A 119 -3.83 -6.97 10.84
C PHE A 119 -5.27 -6.54 11.13
N THR A 120 -5.67 -5.41 10.56
CA THR A 120 -7.02 -4.82 10.73
C THR A 120 -7.87 -4.95 9.48
N LYS A 121 -7.24 -5.12 8.31
CA LYS A 121 -7.93 -5.40 7.05
C LYS A 121 -7.18 -6.49 6.29
N GLU A 122 -7.95 -7.46 5.81
CA GLU A 122 -7.49 -8.48 4.86
C GLU A 122 -8.11 -8.18 3.48
N PHE A 123 -7.38 -8.53 2.43
CA PHE A 123 -7.77 -8.30 1.06
C PHE A 123 -7.79 -9.63 0.31
N HIS A 124 -8.90 -9.89 -0.37
CA HIS A 124 -9.07 -11.07 -1.21
C HIS A 124 -9.18 -10.60 -2.66
N TYR A 125 -8.15 -10.84 -3.46
CA TYR A 125 -8.10 -10.57 -4.91
C TYR A 125 -7.64 -11.81 -5.64
#